data_AF-A0A533YK29-F1
#
_entry.id   AF-A0A533YK29-F1
#
_cell.length_a   1.000
_cell.length_b   1.000
_cell.length_c   1.000
_cell.angle_alpha   90.00
_cell.angle_beta   90.00
_cell.angle_gamma   90.00
#
_symmetry.space_group_name_H-M   'P 1'
#
loop_
_entity.id
_entity.type
_entity.pdbx_description
1 polymer ?
#
loop_
_entity_poly.entity_id
_entity_poly.type
_entity_poly.pdbx_seq_one_letter_code
_entity_poly.pdbx_strand_id
1 'polypeptide(L)'
;RDKMGFVTPEDQWLRTSLRELVHDTLSDARTRMRGYLNIKAAQRAFESHVAGRTNIGTTIWRWLNVELWCRRFVDQDPCAAFVF
;
A
#
# COMPACT_ATOMS: atom_id res chain seq x y z
N ARG A 1 8.04 -3.96 34.91
CA ARG A 1 7.05 -3.24 34.09
C ARG A 1 7.46 -3.44 32.65
N ASP A 2 6.85 -4.40 31.97
CA ASP A 2 7.18 -4.68 30.58
C ASP A 2 6.77 -3.50 29.70
N LYS A 3 7.65 -3.14 28.76
CA LYS A 3 7.32 -2.20 27.68
C LYS A 3 6.36 -2.92 26.75
N MET A 4 5.07 -2.86 27.05
CA MET A 4 4.04 -3.17 26.07
C MET A 4 4.14 -2.09 24.98
N GLY A 5 4.91 -2.40 23.93
CA GLY A 5 4.98 -1.55 22.75
C GLY A 5 3.56 -1.27 22.28
N PHE A 6 3.23 0.00 22.09
CA PHE A 6 1.98 0.38 21.45
C PHE A 6 2.01 -0.23 20.04
N VAL A 7 1.31 -1.34 19.85
CA VAL A 7 1.21 -1.98 18.54
C VAL A 7 0.39 -1.03 17.67
N THR A 8 0.98 -0.56 16.58
CA THR A 8 0.28 0.26 15.60
C THR A 8 -0.97 -0.50 15.14
N PRO A 9 -2.18 0.10 15.21
CA PRO A 9 -3.42 -0.57 14.82
C PRO A 9 -3.55 -0.58 13.29
N GLU A 10 -2.54 -1.11 12.59
CA GLU A 10 -2.45 -1.13 11.13
C GLU A 10 -3.66 -1.83 10.52
N ASP A 11 -4.06 -2.96 11.09
CA ASP A 11 -5.24 -3.71 10.67
C ASP A 11 -6.53 -2.89 10.77
N GLN A 12 -6.67 -2.09 11.82
CA GLN A 12 -7.86 -1.24 11.97
C GLN A 12 -7.88 -0.16 10.90
N TRP A 13 -6.74 0.51 10.66
CA TRP A 13 -6.63 1.54 9.64
C TRP A 13 -6.85 0.99 8.24
N LEU A 14 -6.26 -0.16 7.91
CA LEU A 14 -6.44 -0.82 6.62
C LEU A 14 -7.89 -1.24 6.34
N ARG A 15 -8.67 -1.53 7.39
CA ARG A 15 -10.11 -1.81 7.29
C ARG A 15 -10.98 -0.56 7.26
N THR A 16 -10.44 0.59 7.67
CA THR A 16 -11.20 1.83 7.84
C THR A 16 -10.53 3.00 7.10
N SER A 17 -9.82 3.86 7.81
CA SER A 17 -9.28 5.15 7.32
C SER A 17 -8.33 5.03 6.13
N LEU A 18 -7.62 3.91 5.97
CA LEU A 18 -6.69 3.67 4.86
C LEU A 18 -7.26 2.75 3.79
N ARG A 19 -8.49 2.25 3.96
CA ARG A 19 -9.09 1.29 3.04
C ARG A 19 -9.15 1.83 1.61
N GLU A 20 -9.63 3.06 1.45
CA GLU A 20 -9.76 3.71 0.14
C GLU A 20 -8.39 3.97 -0.49
N LEU A 21 -7.43 4.47 0.28
CA LEU A 21 -6.07 4.69 -0.22
C LEU A 21 -5.44 3.40 -0.79
N VAL A 22 -5.57 2.27 -0.07
CA VAL A 22 -5.04 0.98 -0.55
C VAL A 22 -5.80 0.52 -1.79
N HIS A 23 -7.12 0.63 -1.79
CA HIS A 23 -7.96 0.27 -2.92
C HIS A 23 -7.56 1.04 -4.19
N ASP A 24 -7.40 2.35 -4.08
CA ASP A 24 -7.04 3.24 -5.19
C ASP A 24 -5.62 2.96 -5.67
N THR A 25 -4.69 2.74 -4.73
CA THR A 25 -3.32 2.36 -5.04
C THR A 25 -3.28 1.05 -5.84
N LEU A 26 -3.99 0.01 -5.42
CA LEU A 26 -4.05 -1.26 -6.16
C LEU A 26 -4.78 -1.16 -7.50
N SER A 27 -5.63 -0.14 -7.67
CA SER A 27 -6.42 0.08 -8.90
C SER A 27 -5.73 1.00 -9.90
N ASP A 28 -4.72 1.76 -9.47
CA ASP A 28 -3.96 2.71 -10.29
C ASP A 28 -3.19 2.01 -11.42
N ALA A 29 -3.21 2.63 -12.60
CA ALA A 29 -2.52 2.12 -13.78
C ALA A 29 -1.00 2.04 -13.57
N ARG A 30 -0.39 2.99 -12.86
CA ARG A 30 1.05 2.99 -12.58
C ARG A 30 1.45 1.76 -11.78
N THR A 31 0.69 1.46 -10.73
CA THR A 31 0.94 0.32 -9.85
C THR A 31 0.83 -1.00 -10.62
N ARG A 32 -0.13 -1.10 -11.57
CA ARG A 32 -0.24 -2.24 -12.49
C ARG A 32 0.95 -2.32 -13.46
N MET A 33 1.33 -1.20 -14.06
CA MET A 33 2.40 -1.14 -15.06
C MET A 33 3.79 -1.48 -14.49
N ARG A 34 4.03 -1.22 -13.20
CA ARG A 34 5.30 -1.60 -12.55
C ARG A 34 5.55 -3.11 -12.53
N GLY A 35 4.50 -3.92 -12.48
CA GLY A 35 4.62 -5.39 -12.48
C GLY A 35 5.16 -6.03 -11.18
N TYR A 36 5.40 -5.27 -10.11
CA TYR A 36 5.87 -5.83 -8.83
C TYR A 36 4.81 -6.66 -8.09
N LEU A 37 3.53 -6.35 -8.32
CA LEU A 37 2.41 -7.02 -7.69
C LEU A 37 1.55 -7.71 -8.74
N ASN A 38 1.12 -8.94 -8.44
CA ASN A 38 -0.04 -9.50 -9.14
C ASN A 38 -1.30 -8.77 -8.64
N ILE A 39 -1.68 -7.70 -9.33
CA ILE A 39 -2.78 -6.80 -8.93
C ILE A 39 -4.08 -7.54 -8.64
N LYS A 40 -4.46 -8.51 -9.49
CA LYS A 40 -5.69 -9.29 -9.30
C LYS A 40 -5.65 -10.11 -8.01
N ALA A 41 -4.52 -10.74 -7.72
CA ALA A 41 -4.35 -11.51 -6.48
C ALA A 41 -4.30 -10.57 -5.26
N ALA A 42 -3.60 -9.44 -5.36
CA ALA A 42 -3.49 -8.45 -4.29
C ALA A 42 -4.84 -7.83 -3.93
N GLN A 43 -5.67 -7.46 -4.92
CA GLN A 43 -7.02 -6.94 -4.70
C GLN A 43 -7.92 -7.94 -3.96
N ARG A 44 -7.95 -9.20 -4.40
CA ARG A 44 -8.71 -10.26 -3.72
C ARG A 44 -8.24 -10.49 -2.28
N ALA A 45 -6.92 -10.51 -2.07
CA ALA A 45 -6.33 -10.67 -0.76
C ALA A 45 -6.68 -9.50 0.17
N PHE A 46 -6.64 -8.27 -0.37
CA PHE A 46 -7.04 -7.06 0.33
C PHE A 46 -8.53 -7.07 0.72
N GLU A 47 -9.43 -7.41 -0.19
CA GLU A 47 -10.86 -7.55 0.11
C GLU A 47 -11.14 -8.61 1.18
N SER A 48 -10.42 -9.74 1.14
CA SER A 48 -10.50 -10.77 2.17
C SER A 48 -10.04 -10.25 3.54
N HIS A 49 -9.02 -9.41 3.57
CA HIS A 49 -8.54 -8.77 4.79
C HIS A 49 -9.53 -7.74 5.35
N VAL A 50 -10.10 -6.91 4.47
CA VAL A 50 -11.12 -5.92 4.82
C VAL A 50 -12.35 -6.59 5.41
N ALA A 51 -12.77 -7.73 4.83
CA ALA A 51 -13.89 -8.52 5.33
C ALA A 51 -13.57 -9.34 6.60
N GLY A 52 -12.35 -9.23 7.15
CA GLY A 52 -11.94 -9.96 8.35
C GLY A 52 -11.71 -11.46 8.17
N ARG A 53 -11.71 -11.96 6.92
CA ARG A 53 -11.51 -13.39 6.61
C ARG A 53 -10.04 -13.81 6.70
N THR A 54 -9.11 -12.87 6.49
CA THR A 54 -7.67 -13.10 6.57
C THR A 54 -6.99 -11.97 7.33
N ASN A 55 -5.91 -12.28 8.05
CA ASN A 55 -5.04 -11.24 8.62
C ASN A 55 -3.71 -11.18 7.86
N ILE A 56 -3.59 -10.17 7.00
CA ILE A 56 -2.40 -9.91 6.18
C ILE A 56 -2.04 -8.41 6.20
N GLY A 57 -2.38 -7.70 7.29
CA GLY A 57 -2.22 -6.24 7.39
C GLY A 57 -0.79 -5.79 7.10
N THR A 58 0.20 -6.45 7.72
CA THR A 58 1.62 -6.17 7.50
C THR A 58 2.05 -6.32 6.04
N THR A 59 1.47 -7.29 5.31
CA THR A 59 1.75 -7.50 3.88
C THR A 59 1.15 -6.38 3.04
N ILE A 60 -0.10 -6.00 3.30
CA ILE A 60 -0.77 -4.87 2.62
C ILE A 60 -0.02 -3.57 2.90
N TRP A 61 0.43 -3.38 4.14
CA TRP A 61 1.23 -2.23 4.55
C TRP A 61 2.52 -2.13 3.72
N ARG A 62 3.22 -3.24 3.51
CA ARG A 62 4.42 -3.29 2.65
C ARG A 62 4.10 -2.91 1.20
N TRP A 63 3.01 -3.43 0.63
CA TRP A 63 2.59 -3.07 -0.74
C TRP A 63 2.35 -1.58 -0.88
N LEU A 64 1.61 -0.99 0.06
CA LEU A 64 1.30 0.43 0.07
C LEU A 64 2.59 1.27 0.18
N ASN A 65 3.46 0.95 1.12
CA ASN A 65 4.70 1.72 1.33
C ASN A 65 5.65 1.64 0.14
N VAL A 66 5.82 0.45 -0.47
CA VAL A 66 6.66 0.30 -1.67
C VAL A 66 6.13 1.16 -2.81
N GLU A 67 4.83 1.12 -3.08
CA GLU A 67 4.24 1.90 -4.16
C GLU A 67 4.33 3.42 -3.91
N LEU A 68 4.06 3.88 -2.68
CA LEU A 68 4.21 5.29 -2.31
C LEU A 68 5.67 5.75 -2.43
N TRP A 69 6.63 4.91 -2.03
CA TRP A 69 8.05 5.20 -2.20
C TRP A 69 8.41 5.31 -3.69
N CYS A 70 7.95 4.40 -4.53
CA CYS A 70 8.18 4.49 -5.98
C CYS A 70 7.60 5.77 -6.58
N ARG A 71 6.36 6.14 -6.21
CA ARG A 71 5.76 7.41 -6.66
C ARG A 71 6.57 8.62 -6.24
N ARG A 72 7.17 8.60 -5.05
CA ARG A 72 7.89 9.74 -4.49
C ARG A 72 9.33 9.86 -4.99
N PHE A 73 10.00 8.75 -5.30
CA PHE A 73 11.44 8.72 -5.55
C PHE A 73 11.85 8.05 -6.86
N VAL A 74 11.03 7.17 -7.43
CA VAL A 74 11.32 6.51 -8.71
C VAL A 74 10.66 7.25 -9.87
N ASP A 75 9.43 7.74 -9.69
CA ASP A 75 8.70 8.46 -10.75
C ASP A 75 9.09 9.94 -10.84
N GLN A 76 9.66 10.49 -9.77
CA GLN A 76 10.09 11.88 -9.73
C GLN A 76 11.50 11.98 -10.35
N ASP A 77 11.55 12.14 -11.68
CA ASP A 77 12.79 12.41 -12.40
C ASP A 77 13.36 13.78 -11.98
N PRO A 78 14.59 13.87 -11.45
CA PRO A 78 15.22 15.16 -11.13
C PRO A 78 15.49 16.03 -12.38
N CYS A 79 15.46 15.44 -13.57
CA CYS A 79 15.83 16.09 -14.83
C CYS A 79 14.74 17.03 -15.40
N ALA A 80 13.49 16.90 -14.97
CA ALA A 80 12.39 17.77 -15.46
C ALA A 80 12.45 19.21 -14.93
N ALA A 81 13.35 19.52 -13.99
CA ALA A 81 13.50 20.85 -13.37
C ALA A 81 14.56 21.74 -14.05
N PHE A 82 15.32 21.24 -15.02
CA PHE A 82 16.42 21.97 -15.70
C PHE A 82 16.21 22.04 -17.21
N VAL A 83 15.01 22.46 -17.63
CA VAL A 83 14.80 22.95 -19.00
C VAL A 83 14.27 24.37 -18.90
N PHE A 84 15.19 25.33 -18.90
CA PHE A 84 14.95 26.73 -19.25
C PHE A 84 15.62 26.99 -20.61
#